data_AF-A0A350WTG6-F1
#
_entry.id   AF-A0A350WTG6-F1
#
_cell.length_a   1.000
_cell.length_b   1.000
_cell.length_c   1.000
_cell.angle_alpha   90.00
_cell.angle_beta   90.00
_cell.angle_gamma   90.00
#
_symmetry.space_group_name_H-M   'P 1'
#
loop_
_entity.id
_entity.type
_entity.pdbx_description
1 polymer ?
#
loop_
_entity_poly.entity_id
_entity_poly.type
_entity_poly.pdbx_seq_one_letter_code
_entity_poly.pdbx_strand_id
1 'polypeptide(L)'
;LSLGLTLGLFVVASLFDLGGEQLARVALPIMLAVGVGFFLFTLWKPGTFMTFLAYEALAMIFALGAYGYLFFNDSLAGAGWLAVGILVTILAALVQATGKAGKGIVWYFDNNGVFHVVQMLGLVLLWLGLVA
;
A
#
# COMPACT_ATOMS: atom_id res chain seq x y z
N LEU A 1 -1.62 3.66 14.05
CA LEU A 1 -0.19 3.25 14.08
C LEU A 1 0.10 2.13 13.09
N SER A 2 -0.52 0.95 13.27
CA SER A 2 -0.26 -0.26 12.46
C SER A 2 -0.29 -0.01 10.95
N LEU A 3 -1.33 0.64 10.46
CA LEU A 3 -1.53 0.82 9.01
C LEU A 3 -0.49 1.76 8.37
N GLY A 4 -0.10 2.84 9.05
CA GLY A 4 0.98 3.71 8.59
C GLY A 4 2.34 3.02 8.59
N LEU A 5 2.61 2.18 9.60
CA LEU A 5 3.82 1.36 9.62
C LEU A 5 3.82 0.31 8.50
N THR A 6 2.67 -0.32 8.21
CA THR A 6 2.56 -1.27 7.09
C THR A 6 2.99 -0.65 5.77
N LEU A 7 2.51 0.56 5.46
CA LEU A 7 2.91 1.28 4.24
C LEU A 7 4.40 1.62 4.24
N GLY A 8 4.93 2.06 5.38
CA GLY A 8 6.36 2.33 5.53
C GLY A 8 7.22 1.09 5.31
N LEU A 9 6.81 -0.05 5.86
CA LEU A 9 7.49 -1.33 5.67
C LEU A 9 7.38 -1.84 4.23
N PHE A 10 6.29 -1.52 3.54
CA PHE A 10 6.14 -1.83 2.12
C PHE A 10 7.20 -1.10 1.27
N VAL A 11 7.44 0.19 1.56
CA VAL A 11 8.52 0.97 0.94
C VAL A 11 9.89 0.36 1.23
N VAL A 12 10.13 -0.07 2.48
CA VAL A 12 11.39 -0.74 2.87
C VAL A 12 11.57 -2.05 2.10
N ALA A 13 10.52 -2.86 1.95
CA ALA A 13 10.56 -4.09 1.16
C ALA A 13 10.88 -3.80 -0.31
N SER A 14 10.20 -2.82 -0.92
CA SER A 14 10.51 -2.41 -2.31
C SER A 14 11.95 -1.93 -2.47
N LEU A 15 12.52 -1.23 -1.48
CA LEU A 15 13.92 -0.81 -1.50
C LEU A 15 14.88 -1.99 -1.30
N PHE A 16 14.51 -2.97 -0.48
CA PHE A 16 15.27 -4.22 -0.34
C PHE A 16 15.37 -4.95 -1.68
N ASP A 17 14.26 -5.09 -2.39
CA ASP A 17 14.24 -5.81 -3.66
C ASP A 17 14.99 -5.04 -4.78
N LEU A 18 15.01 -3.70 -4.73
CA LEU A 18 15.73 -2.87 -5.69
C LEU A 18 17.24 -2.80 -5.44
N GLY A 19 17.66 -2.67 -4.18
CA GLY A 19 19.03 -2.29 -3.81
C GLY A 19 19.68 -3.17 -2.75
N GLY A 20 19.02 -4.25 -2.36
CA GLY A 20 19.49 -5.19 -1.36
C GLY A 20 19.38 -4.70 0.08
N GLU A 21 19.97 -5.49 0.98
CA GLU A 21 19.83 -5.32 2.42
C GLU A 21 20.36 -3.98 2.94
N GLN A 22 21.46 -3.47 2.37
CA GLN A 22 22.06 -2.21 2.83
C GLN A 22 21.09 -1.04 2.68
N LEU A 23 20.40 -0.95 1.55
CA LEU A 23 19.43 0.12 1.30
C LEU A 23 18.23 0.01 2.24
N ALA A 24 17.73 -1.21 2.47
CA ALA A 24 16.64 -1.48 3.39
C ALA A 24 16.97 -1.14 4.84
N ARG A 25 18.19 -1.46 5.31
CA ARG A 25 18.66 -1.14 6.67
C ARG A 25 18.73 0.36 6.92
N VAL A 26 19.08 1.16 5.91
CA VAL A 26 19.07 2.62 6.01
C VAL A 26 17.63 3.16 5.99
N ALA A 27 16.78 2.61 5.14
CA ALA A 27 15.39 3.04 5.01
C ALA A 27 14.52 2.68 6.23
N LEU A 28 14.76 1.53 6.85
CA LEU A 28 13.95 1.02 7.95
C LEU A 28 13.76 2.01 9.11
N PRO A 29 14.81 2.56 9.76
CA PRO A 29 14.63 3.51 10.85
C PRO A 29 13.92 4.79 10.40
N ILE A 30 14.14 5.22 9.15
CA ILE A 30 13.47 6.40 8.58
C ILE A 30 11.97 6.12 8.43
N MET A 31 11.58 5.00 7.83
CA MET A 31 10.18 4.66 7.60
C MET A 31 9.44 4.34 8.90
N LEU A 32 10.11 3.76 9.91
CA LEU A 32 9.56 3.63 11.25
C LEU A 32 9.30 5.00 11.90
N ALA A 33 10.26 5.92 11.82
CA ALA A 33 10.09 7.28 12.33
C ALA A 33 8.96 8.03 11.61
N VAL A 34 8.85 7.89 10.29
CA VAL A 34 7.75 8.45 9.49
C VAL A 34 6.41 7.86 9.92
N GLY A 35 6.30 6.54 10.10
CA GLY A 35 5.05 5.89 10.52
C GLY A 35 4.62 6.28 11.94
N VAL A 36 5.57 6.41 12.87
CA VAL A 36 5.31 6.93 14.23
C VAL A 36 4.92 8.40 14.18
N GLY A 37 5.65 9.23 13.42
CA GLY A 37 5.33 10.66 13.25
C GLY A 37 3.95 10.88 12.65
N PHE A 38 3.60 10.09 11.63
CA PHE A 38 2.26 10.09 11.05
C PHE A 38 1.20 9.74 12.10
N PHE A 39 1.42 8.70 12.91
CA PHE A 39 0.50 8.34 13.98
C PHE A 39 0.33 9.47 15.00
N LEU A 40 1.42 10.08 15.47
CA LEU A 40 1.36 11.22 16.39
C LEU A 40 0.59 12.41 15.78
N PHE A 41 0.77 12.67 14.48
CA PHE A 41 0.02 13.68 13.76
C PHE A 41 -1.49 13.36 13.74
N THR A 42 -1.88 12.11 13.50
CA THR A 42 -3.30 11.72 13.53
C THR A 42 -3.94 11.84 14.92
N LEU A 43 -3.16 11.68 16.00
CA LEU A 43 -3.64 11.93 17.37
C LEU A 43 -3.88 13.41 17.62
N TRP A 44 -2.98 14.26 17.11
CA TRP A 44 -3.09 15.71 17.27
C TRP A 44 -4.23 16.31 16.44
N LYS A 45 -4.46 15.79 15.23
CA LYS A 45 -5.54 16.23 14.34
C LYS A 45 -6.41 15.04 13.90
N PRO A 46 -7.45 14.70 14.69
CA PRO A 46 -8.43 13.69 14.32
C PRO A 46 -9.16 14.04 13.01
N GLY A 47 -9.64 13.04 12.28
CA GLY A 47 -10.36 13.23 11.01
C GLY A 47 -9.47 13.47 9.78
N THR A 48 -8.17 13.20 9.88
CA THR A 48 -7.17 13.35 8.81
C THR A 48 -7.13 12.18 7.82
N PHE A 49 -8.30 11.59 7.51
CA PHE A 49 -8.39 10.45 6.58
C PHE A 49 -7.78 10.75 5.21
N MET A 50 -7.98 11.95 4.68
CA MET A 50 -7.34 12.36 3.42
C MET A 50 -5.82 12.46 3.50
N THR A 51 -5.26 12.78 4.69
CA THR A 51 -3.82 12.76 4.92
C THR A 51 -3.29 11.34 4.93
N PHE A 52 -4.04 10.40 5.52
CA PHE A 52 -3.72 8.97 5.45
C PHE A 52 -3.71 8.49 3.99
N LEU A 53 -4.75 8.80 3.23
CA LEU A 53 -4.89 8.41 1.84
C LEU A 53 -3.75 8.96 0.96
N ALA A 54 -3.32 10.20 1.20
CA ALA A 54 -2.17 10.78 0.51
C ALA A 54 -0.87 10.04 0.85
N TYR A 55 -0.67 9.68 2.11
CA TYR A 55 0.49 8.90 2.54
C TYR A 55 0.51 7.50 1.91
N GLU A 56 -0.64 6.82 1.88
CA GLU A 56 -0.84 5.56 1.18
C GLU A 56 -0.53 5.68 -0.31
N ALA A 57 -1.11 6.66 -1.00
CA ALA A 57 -0.88 6.85 -2.43
C ALA A 57 0.61 7.05 -2.76
N LEU A 58 1.34 7.85 -1.98
CA LEU A 58 2.77 8.06 -2.18
C LEU A 58 3.58 6.77 -2.01
N ALA A 59 3.32 6.02 -0.93
CA ALA A 59 4.00 4.77 -0.65
C ALA A 59 3.72 3.72 -1.75
N MET A 60 2.46 3.57 -2.15
CA MET A 60 2.05 2.57 -3.12
C MET A 60 2.47 2.94 -4.55
N ILE A 61 2.47 4.22 -4.94
CA ILE A 61 2.99 4.66 -6.25
C ILE A 61 4.50 4.38 -6.34
N PHE A 62 5.24 4.68 -5.26
CA PHE A 62 6.66 4.34 -5.19
C PHE A 62 6.88 2.84 -5.37
N ALA A 63 6.15 2.01 -4.61
CA ALA A 63 6.25 0.55 -4.70
C ALA A 63 5.85 0.03 -6.10
N LEU A 64 4.83 0.62 -6.73
CA LEU A 64 4.42 0.27 -8.10
C LEU A 64 5.55 0.55 -9.09
N GLY A 65 6.23 1.68 -8.97
CA GLY A 65 7.39 2.01 -9.78
C GLY A 65 8.54 1.02 -9.57
N ALA A 66 8.83 0.66 -8.32
CA ALA A 66 9.86 -0.30 -7.96
C ALA A 66 9.60 -1.69 -8.56
N TYR A 67 8.42 -2.27 -8.30
CA TYR A 67 8.09 -3.60 -8.81
C TYR A 67 7.80 -3.61 -10.30
N GLY A 68 7.30 -2.52 -10.87
CA GLY A 68 7.21 -2.33 -12.31
C GLY A 68 8.60 -2.37 -12.97
N TYR A 69 9.57 -1.65 -12.41
CA TYR A 69 10.96 -1.72 -12.87
C TYR A 69 11.52 -3.14 -12.75
N LEU A 70 11.36 -3.82 -11.61
CA LEU A 70 11.85 -5.19 -11.42
C LEU A 70 11.19 -6.19 -12.38
N PHE A 71 9.91 -6.02 -12.69
CA PHE A 71 9.19 -6.84 -13.67
C PHE A 71 9.73 -6.64 -15.09
N PHE A 72 9.89 -5.41 -15.56
CA PHE A 72 10.38 -5.14 -16.92
C PHE A 72 11.86 -5.49 -17.14
N ASN A 73 12.64 -5.65 -16.06
CA ASN A 73 14.03 -6.09 -16.12
C ASN A 73 14.21 -7.58 -15.74
N ASP A 74 13.12 -8.36 -15.62
CA ASP A 74 13.15 -9.78 -15.24
C ASP A 74 14.00 -10.07 -13.99
N SER A 75 14.05 -9.12 -13.05
CA SER A 75 15.01 -9.12 -11.93
C SER A 75 14.48 -9.80 -10.67
N LEU A 76 13.17 -10.04 -10.60
CA LEU A 76 12.53 -10.69 -9.45
C LEU A 76 11.32 -11.51 -9.91
N ALA A 77 11.37 -12.83 -9.67
CA ALA A 77 10.21 -13.70 -9.83
C ALA A 77 9.06 -13.20 -8.94
N GLY A 78 7.86 -13.11 -9.49
CA GLY A 78 6.70 -12.57 -8.76
C GLY A 78 6.53 -11.05 -8.79
N ALA A 79 7.48 -10.27 -9.31
CA ALA A 79 7.36 -8.81 -9.40
C ALA A 79 6.10 -8.33 -10.15
N GLY A 80 5.67 -9.08 -11.17
CA GLY A 80 4.43 -8.79 -11.89
C GLY A 80 3.18 -8.93 -11.01
N TRP A 81 3.10 -10.00 -10.20
CA TRP A 81 2.01 -10.20 -9.25
C TRP A 81 1.99 -9.12 -8.17
N LEU A 82 3.17 -8.73 -7.67
CA LEU A 82 3.32 -7.62 -6.72
C LEU A 82 2.83 -6.31 -7.34
N ALA A 83 3.27 -5.97 -8.55
CA ALA A 83 2.85 -4.76 -9.26
C ALA A 83 1.33 -4.71 -9.48
N VAL A 84 0.71 -5.82 -9.90
CA VAL A 84 -0.76 -5.89 -10.07
C VAL A 84 -1.47 -5.77 -8.72
N GLY A 85 -0.99 -6.44 -7.67
CA GLY A 85 -1.57 -6.32 -6.32
C GLY A 85 -1.49 -4.89 -5.75
N ILE A 86 -0.39 -4.19 -6.01
CA ILE A 86 -0.21 -2.77 -5.67
C ILE A 86 -1.19 -1.90 -6.46
N LEU A 87 -1.34 -2.13 -7.76
CA LEU A 87 -2.30 -1.41 -8.59
C LEU A 87 -3.72 -1.60 -8.07
N VAL A 88 -4.11 -2.82 -7.71
CA VAL A 88 -5.42 -3.11 -7.10
C VAL A 88 -5.58 -2.37 -5.77
N THR A 89 -4.53 -2.30 -4.95
CA THR A 89 -4.54 -1.55 -3.68
C THR A 89 -4.78 -0.05 -3.91
N ILE A 90 -4.11 0.56 -4.90
CA ILE A 90 -4.33 1.97 -5.28
C ILE A 90 -5.77 2.18 -5.76
N LEU A 91 -6.30 1.27 -6.59
CA LEU A 91 -7.68 1.36 -7.07
C LEU A 91 -8.69 1.21 -5.93
N ALA A 92 -8.43 0.34 -4.95
CA ALA A 92 -9.25 0.22 -3.75
C ALA A 92 -9.29 1.56 -3.00
N ALA A 93 -8.12 2.15 -2.74
CA ALA A 93 -7.99 3.43 -2.04
C ALA A 93 -8.78 4.55 -2.76
N LEU A 94 -8.75 4.58 -4.10
CA LEU A 94 -9.57 5.48 -4.91
C LEU A 94 -11.08 5.25 -4.70
N VAL A 95 -11.54 4.00 -4.68
CA VAL A 95 -12.95 3.68 -4.37
C VAL A 95 -13.34 4.26 -3.01
N GLN A 96 -12.51 4.05 -1.99
CA GLN A 96 -12.73 4.59 -0.64
C GLN A 96 -12.82 6.12 -0.65
N ALA A 97 -11.98 6.79 -1.43
CA ALA A 97 -11.89 8.24 -1.54
C ALA A 97 -13.12 8.89 -2.21
N THR A 98 -13.79 8.19 -3.13
CA THR A 98 -14.90 8.78 -3.92
C THR A 98 -16.19 9.02 -3.15
N GLY A 99 -16.34 8.49 -1.92
CA GLY A 99 -17.35 8.93 -0.95
C GLY A 99 -18.83 8.79 -1.34
N LYS A 100 -19.19 8.14 -2.46
CA LYS A 100 -20.60 8.02 -2.89
C LYS A 100 -21.37 6.94 -2.12
N ALA A 101 -22.62 7.24 -1.76
CA ALA A 101 -23.49 6.34 -1.01
C ALA A 101 -23.60 4.94 -1.64
N GLY A 102 -23.52 3.91 -0.79
CA GLY A 102 -23.47 2.51 -1.16
C GLY A 102 -24.63 2.05 -2.05
N LYS A 103 -24.34 1.16 -2.99
CA LYS A 103 -25.33 0.38 -3.73
C LYS A 103 -25.25 -1.07 -3.26
N GLY A 104 -26.33 -1.60 -2.71
CA GLY A 104 -26.42 -3.00 -2.33
C GLY A 104 -26.75 -3.89 -3.52
N ILE A 105 -25.98 -4.97 -3.71
CA ILE A 105 -26.33 -6.08 -4.64
C ILE A 105 -27.02 -7.21 -3.85
N VAL A 106 -26.57 -7.48 -2.61
CA VAL A 106 -27.21 -8.43 -1.65
C VAL A 106 -27.18 -7.87 -0.21
N TRP A 107 -26.08 -7.21 0.18
CA TRP A 107 -25.95 -6.44 1.43
C TRP A 107 -25.59 -4.98 1.14
N TYR A 108 -25.87 -4.08 2.09
CA TYR A 108 -25.44 -2.68 2.01
C TYR A 108 -23.92 -2.59 2.19
N PHE A 109 -23.22 -2.26 1.11
CA PHE A 109 -21.79 -1.93 1.14
C PHE A 109 -21.63 -0.43 0.89
N ASP A 110 -21.10 0.30 1.86
CA ASP A 110 -20.54 1.63 1.62
C ASP A 110 -19.18 1.52 0.90
N ASN A 111 -18.58 2.64 0.51
CA ASN A 111 -17.27 2.59 -0.17
C ASN A 111 -16.18 1.95 0.67
N ASN A 112 -16.29 2.01 2.00
CA ASN A 112 -15.32 1.38 2.88
C ASN A 112 -15.43 -0.15 2.81
N GLY A 113 -16.66 -0.68 2.78
CA GLY A 113 -16.89 -2.09 2.55
C GLY A 113 -16.42 -2.55 1.16
N VAL A 114 -16.72 -1.78 0.10
CA VAL A 114 -16.22 -2.08 -1.26
C VAL A 114 -14.70 -2.03 -1.31
N PHE A 115 -14.08 -1.02 -0.67
CA PHE A 115 -12.64 -0.91 -0.51
C PHE A 115 -12.05 -2.21 0.06
N HIS A 116 -12.58 -2.72 1.16
CA HIS A 116 -12.06 -3.94 1.76
C HIS A 116 -12.17 -5.16 0.84
N VAL A 117 -13.26 -5.30 0.08
CA VAL A 117 -13.42 -6.39 -0.89
C VAL A 117 -12.36 -6.32 -2.00
N VAL A 118 -12.16 -5.13 -2.58
CA VAL A 118 -11.12 -4.92 -3.60
C VAL A 118 -9.73 -5.12 -3.01
N GLN A 119 -9.50 -4.63 -1.79
CA GLN A 119 -8.22 -4.76 -1.10
C GLN A 119 -7.87 -6.21 -0.80
N MET A 120 -8.84 -7.06 -0.45
CA MET A 120 -8.61 -8.50 -0.25
C MET A 120 -8.08 -9.17 -1.53
N LEU A 121 -8.59 -8.79 -2.71
CA LEU A 121 -8.03 -9.27 -3.98
C LEU A 121 -6.60 -8.78 -4.17
N GLY A 122 -6.32 -7.51 -3.86
CA GLY A 122 -4.97 -6.95 -3.87
C GLY A 122 -4.01 -7.75 -2.98
N LEU A 123 -4.42 -8.08 -1.75
CA LEU A 123 -3.62 -8.88 -0.81
C LEU A 123 -3.32 -10.29 -1.32
N VAL A 124 -4.27 -10.95 -1.99
CA VAL A 124 -4.03 -12.27 -2.62
C VAL A 124 -2.98 -12.16 -3.71
N LEU A 125 -3.05 -11.14 -4.56
CA LEU A 125 -2.05 -10.93 -5.62
C LEU A 125 -0.67 -10.62 -5.05
N LEU A 126 -0.61 -9.81 -3.99
CA LEU A 126 0.64 -9.55 -3.26
C LEU A 126 1.23 -10.84 -2.67
N TRP A 127 0.38 -11.68 -2.08
CA TRP A 127 0.79 -12.99 -1.56
C TRP A 127 1.34 -13.89 -2.67
N LEU A 128 0.65 -13.99 -3.81
CA LEU A 128 1.13 -14.76 -4.97
C LEU A 128 2.50 -14.29 -5.46
N GLY A 129 2.73 -12.97 -5.47
CA GLY A 129 4.01 -12.41 -5.86
C GLY A 129 5.12 -12.69 -4.85
N LEU A 130 4.80 -12.79 -3.56
CA LEU A 130 5.76 -13.11 -2.51
C LEU A 130 6.20 -14.58 -2.53
N VAL A 131 5.34 -15.49 -2.98
CA VAL A 131 5.60 -16.95 -2.97
C VAL A 131 5.98 -17.53 -4.33
N ALA A 132 6.08 -16.68 -5.36
CA ALA A 132 6.50 -17.07 -6.72
C ALA A 132 8.02 -17.23 -6.82
#